data_AF-A0A6B8RII6-F1
#
_entry.id   AF-A0A6B8RII6-F1
#
_cell.length_a   1.000
_cell.length_b   1.000
_cell.length_c   1.000
_cell.angle_alpha   90.00
_cell.angle_beta   90.00
_cell.angle_gamma   90.00
#
_symmetry.space_group_name_H-M   'P 1'
#
loop_
_entity.id
_entity.type
_entity.pdbx_description
1 polymer ?
#
loop_
_entity_poly.entity_id
_entity_poly.type
_entity_poly.pdbx_seq_one_letter_code
_entity_poly.pdbx_strand_id
1 'polypeptide(L)' 'MSETLRERMARGYANMIVIDGTRTFATIPAGYVAEVKIYSANTFTLAQIDAAFARESITESEWQEIVALIPAA' A
#
# COMPACT_ATOMS: atom_id res chain seq x y z
N MET A 1 21.54 4.83 7.23
CA MET A 1 21.09 5.62 6.06
C MET A 1 19.81 6.33 6.46
N SER A 2 19.70 7.62 6.18
CA SER A 2 18.47 8.37 6.41
C SER A 2 17.46 8.02 5.32
N GLU A 3 16.19 7.88 5.70
CA GLU A 3 15.09 7.65 4.76
C GLU A 3 14.97 8.83 3.77
N THR A 4 14.86 8.52 2.49
CA THR A 4 14.66 9.51 1.42
C THR A 4 13.26 10.14 1.52
N LEU A 5 13.11 11.33 0.95
CA LEU A 5 11.78 11.96 0.85
C LEU A 5 10.77 11.04 0.13
N ARG A 6 11.23 10.26 -0.85
CA ARG A 6 10.38 9.36 -1.64
C ARG A 6 9.81 8.23 -0.79
N GLU A 7 10.65 7.58 0.02
CA GLU A 7 10.23 6.52 0.96
C GLU A 7 9.26 7.06 2.02
N ARG A 8 9.51 8.27 2.55
CA ARG A 8 8.59 8.94 3.48
C ARG A 8 7.20 9.15 2.88
N MET A 9 7.14 9.58 1.62
CA MET A 9 5.88 9.79 0.90
C MET A 9 5.16 8.46 0.64
N ALA A 10 5.90 7.43 0.21
CA ALA A 10 5.34 6.09 -0.01
C ALA A 10 4.73 5.52 1.29
N ARG A 11 5.43 5.62 2.42
CA ARG A 11 4.85 5.25 3.73
C ARG A 11 3.57 6.03 4.02
N GLY A 12 3.59 7.35 3.82
CA GLY A 12 2.42 8.20 4.09
C GLY A 12 1.19 7.76 3.30
N TYR A 13 1.36 7.56 1.99
CA TYR A 13 0.28 7.06 1.14
C TYR A 13 -0.15 5.64 1.50
N ALA A 14 0.79 4.76 1.85
CA ALA A 14 0.47 3.40 2.26
C ALA A 14 -0.42 3.37 3.52
N ASN A 15 -0.15 4.22 4.52
CA ASN A 15 -1.01 4.35 5.69
C ASN A 15 -2.40 4.92 5.31
N MET A 16 -2.44 6.00 4.51
CA MET A 16 -3.71 6.59 4.06
C MET A 16 -4.58 5.61 3.28
N ILE A 17 -3.96 4.71 2.50
CA ILE A 17 -4.66 3.73 1.65
C ILE A 17 -5.01 2.46 2.42
N VAL A 18 -4.09 1.90 3.23
CA VAL A 18 -4.23 0.56 3.85
C VAL A 18 -4.69 0.61 5.31
N ILE A 19 -4.44 1.69 6.05
CA ILE A 19 -4.91 1.83 7.43
C ILE A 19 -6.13 2.75 7.50
N ASP A 20 -6.00 3.98 7.00
CA ASP A 20 -7.02 5.01 7.21
C ASP A 20 -8.20 4.89 6.22
N GLY A 21 -7.94 4.39 5.01
CA GLY A 21 -8.93 4.33 3.92
C GLY A 21 -9.38 5.71 3.42
N THR A 22 -8.57 6.75 3.64
CA THR A 22 -8.85 8.12 3.22
C THR A 22 -8.40 8.40 1.78
N ARG A 23 -7.66 7.47 1.16
CA ARG A 23 -7.19 7.53 -0.22
C ARG A 23 -7.29 6.17 -0.91
N THR A 24 -7.28 6.21 -2.24
CA THR A 24 -7.09 5.05 -3.12
C THR A 24 -5.85 5.26 -4.01
N PHE A 25 -5.36 4.20 -4.66
CA PHE A 25 -4.24 4.30 -5.60
C PHE A 25 -4.52 5.24 -6.78
N ALA A 26 -5.77 5.39 -7.21
CA ALA A 26 -6.17 6.35 -8.24
C ALA A 26 -6.02 7.82 -7.79
N THR A 27 -5.95 8.08 -6.48
CA THR A 27 -5.91 9.44 -5.90
C THR A 27 -4.50 9.90 -5.49
N ILE A 28 -3.49 9.04 -5.65
CA ILE A 28 -2.09 9.36 -5.38
C ILE A 28 -1.32 9.54 -6.70
N PRO A 29 -0.18 10.24 -6.71
CA PRO A 29 0.61 10.38 -7.94
C PRO A 29 1.12 9.01 -8.42
N ALA A 30 0.93 8.70 -9.70
CA ALA A 30 1.25 7.39 -10.29
C ALA A 30 2.70 6.94 -10.02
N GLY A 31 3.63 7.89 -9.94
CA GLY A 31 5.03 7.62 -9.64
C GLY A 31 5.31 7.12 -8.22
N TYR A 32 4.32 6.98 -7.33
CA TYR A 32 4.47 6.36 -6.01
C TYR A 32 3.74 5.02 -5.87
N VAL A 33 2.89 4.64 -6.85
CA VAL A 33 2.01 3.47 -6.71
C VAL A 33 2.81 2.19 -6.47
N ALA A 34 3.91 2.00 -7.21
CA ALA A 34 4.77 0.83 -7.05
C ALA A 34 5.41 0.77 -5.66
N GLU A 35 6.02 1.87 -5.20
CA GLU A 35 6.65 1.93 -3.87
C GLU A 35 5.64 1.78 -2.74
N VAL A 36 4.42 2.29 -2.90
CA VAL A 36 3.34 2.13 -1.92
C VAL A 36 2.91 0.66 -1.83
N LYS A 37 2.78 -0.05 -2.96
CA LYS A 37 2.45 -1.48 -2.98
C LYS A 37 3.56 -2.31 -2.33
N ILE A 38 4.82 -2.05 -2.68
CA ILE A 38 5.98 -2.70 -2.08
C ILE A 38 6.05 -2.43 -0.57
N TYR A 39 5.86 -1.18 -0.14
CA TYR A 39 5.86 -0.83 1.28
C TYR A 39 4.75 -1.56 2.02
N SER A 40 3.55 -1.60 1.43
CA SER A 40 2.38 -2.25 2.02
C SER A 40 2.62 -3.76 2.21
N ALA A 41 3.16 -4.44 1.20
CA ALA A 41 3.45 -5.87 1.27
C ALA A 41 4.52 -6.23 2.32
N ASN A 42 5.49 -5.35 2.55
CA ASN A 42 6.56 -5.58 3.52
C ASN A 42 6.21 -5.15 4.95
N THR A 43 5.19 -4.31 5.13
CA THR A 43 4.93 -3.64 6.41
C THR A 43 3.60 -4.06 7.04
N PHE A 44 2.57 -4.26 6.22
CA PHE A 44 1.23 -4.57 6.71
C PHE A 44 0.96 -6.07 6.68
N THR A 45 0.18 -6.52 7.65
CA THR A 45 -0.31 -7.90 7.68
C THR A 45 -1.34 -8.13 6.58
N LEU A 46 -1.48 -9.39 6.13
CA LEU A 46 -2.52 -9.77 5.16
C LEU A 46 -3.90 -9.31 5.62
N ALA A 47 -4.23 -9.45 6.91
CA ALA A 47 -5.50 -9.00 7.47
C ALA A 47 -5.75 -7.49 7.31
N GLN A 48 -4.71 -6.65 7.39
CA GLN A 48 -4.84 -5.21 7.16
C GLN A 48 -5.07 -4.89 5.67
N ILE A 49 -4.41 -5.64 4.79
CA ILE A 49 -4.59 -5.52 3.33
C ILE A 49 -5.99 -6.00 2.92
N ASP A 50 -6.47 -7.10 3.48
CA ASP A 50 -7.85 -7.60 3.31
C ASP A 50 -8.88 -6.59 3.81
N ALA A 51 -8.62 -5.95 4.97
CA ALA A 51 -9.49 -4.90 5.48
C ALA A 51 -9.53 -3.67 4.56
N ALA A 52 -8.41 -3.34 3.89
CA ALA A 52 -8.36 -2.28 2.89
C ALA A 52 -9.18 -2.60 1.64
N PHE A 53 -9.16 -3.86 1.21
CA PHE A 53 -10.00 -4.35 0.14
C PHE A 53 -11.49 -4.35 0.52
N ALA A 54 -11.83 -4.86 1.71
CA ALA A 54 -13.21 -4.92 2.20
C ALA A 54 -13.89 -3.54 2.34
N ARG A 55 -13.12 -2.48 2.55
CA ARG A 55 -13.60 -1.09 2.59
C ARG A 55 -13.43 -0.33 1.27
N GLU A 56 -13.06 -1.02 0.19
CA GLU A 56 -12.95 -0.48 -1.16
C GLU A 56 -11.89 0.64 -1.31
N SER A 57 -10.89 0.70 -0.41
CA SER A 57 -9.75 1.62 -0.56
C SER A 57 -8.75 1.15 -1.62
N ILE A 58 -8.77 -0.16 -1.90
CA ILE A 58 -8.01 -0.82 -2.97
C ILE A 58 -8.95 -1.75 -3.74
N THR A 59 -8.67 -1.94 -5.02
CA THR A 59 -9.37 -2.87 -5.90
C THR A 59 -8.84 -4.30 -5.76
N GLU A 60 -9.55 -5.28 -6.32
CA GLU A 60 -9.10 -6.68 -6.36
C GLU A 60 -7.75 -6.82 -7.04
N SER A 61 -7.53 -6.17 -8.19
CA SER A 61 -6.23 -6.20 -8.89
C SER A 61 -5.10 -5.67 -8.01
N GLU A 62 -5.33 -4.57 -7.30
CA GLU A 62 -4.33 -3.96 -6.42
C GLU A 62 -4.06 -4.83 -5.20
N TRP A 63 -5.09 -5.45 -4.64
CA TRP A 63 -4.94 -6.44 -3.58
C TRP A 63 -4.07 -7.61 -4.04
N GLN A 64 -4.36 -8.21 -5.20
CA GLN A 64 -3.57 -9.31 -5.76
C GLN A 64 -2.11 -8.92 -5.99
N GLU A 65 -1.87 -7.72 -6.51
CA GLU A 65 -0.51 -7.20 -6.72
C GLU A 65 0.25 -7.01 -5.40
N ILE A 66 -0.40 -6.53 -4.34
CA ILE A 66 0.25 -6.39 -3.03
C ILE A 66 0.53 -7.76 -2.43
N VAL A 67 -0.42 -8.69 -2.47
CA VAL A 67 -0.27 -10.04 -1.91
C VAL A 67 0.83 -10.83 -2.62
N ALA A 68 0.95 -10.69 -3.94
CA ALA A 68 2.03 -11.30 -4.71
C ALA A 68 3.44 -10.79 -4.35
N LEU A 69 3.54 -9.62 -3.69
CA LEU A 69 4.80 -9.03 -3.23
C LEU A 69 5.15 -9.42 -1.79
N ILE A 70 4.25 -10.08 -1.05
CA ILE A 70 4.52 -10.53 0.32
C ILE A 70 5.59 -11.63 0.26
N PRO A 71 6.78 -11.44 0.85
CA PRO A 71 7.81 -12.47 0.84
C PRO A 71 7.31 -13.72 1.56
N ALA A 72 7.52 -14.89 0.96
CA ALA A 72 7.26 -16.16 1.63
C ALA A 72 8.13 -16.23 2.90
N ALA A 73 7.49 -16.53 4.03
CA ALA A 73 8.13 -16.67 5.34
C ALA A 73 9.10 -17.85 5.39
#